data_AF-A0A962NDS8-F1
#
_entry.id   AF-A0A962NDS8-F1
#
_cell.length_a   1.000
_cell.length_b   1.000
_cell.length_c   1.000
_cell.angle_alpha   90.00
_cell.angle_beta   90.00
_cell.angle_gamma   90.00
#
_symmetry.space_group_name_H-M   'P 1'
#
loop_
_entity.id
_entity.type
_entity.pdbx_description
1 polymer ?
#
loop_
_entity_poly.entity_id
_entity_poly.type
_entity_poly.pdbx_seq_one_letter_code
_entity_poly.pdbx_strand_id
1 'polypeptide(L)'
;MPFKGLWFSLVVFGRLFRITLIVVLVVTMLGGIVYAMQLDEQVRAQFEGKRWALPARVFARPLELFEGQQLYADHLEQELKLLSYAQLEKPVEIGQYQRDKDDFLINTRGFQFAEDMEPARSIRISISKGKIKTLAYNNGQEPLPLMRLDPVLIGNFYPSQKEDRVLVRIRDVSPALIDGLIAVEDKKFYEHQGVNPLAIARAMVANLKAGETVQGGSTITQQLVKNFYLSNERSWRRKLKEAMMAFLLELRYTKQEILEAYLNEIYLGQDGERAIHGFGLAAQFYYNRSVKDLKADQIAMLIGLAKGATYYNPRRYPERALQRRNLVLTVMEQGGVLNHREAEAARARPLGVSEAPPSGASPFPAYLDLVREQLQRDYREEDLRSEGLLIFTAMDPIVQLTAEKVLVNRLEKLEK
;
A
#
# COMPACT_ATOMS: atom_id res chain seq x y z
N MET A 1 -0.59 77.14 -34.44
CA MET A 1 0.04 76.24 -33.46
C MET A 1 -0.96 75.18 -32.93
N PRO A 2 -1.32 74.10 -33.67
CA PRO A 2 -2.23 73.08 -33.13
C PRO A 2 -1.54 71.75 -32.73
N PHE A 3 -0.24 71.56 -33.00
CA PHE A 3 0.43 70.27 -32.82
C PHE A 3 0.86 69.93 -31.37
N LYS A 4 0.85 70.88 -30.44
CA LYS A 4 1.31 70.64 -29.04
C LYS A 4 0.24 69.96 -28.16
N GLY A 5 -1.05 70.19 -28.41
CA GLY A 5 -2.15 69.61 -27.62
C GLY A 5 -2.37 68.11 -27.87
N LEU A 6 -2.22 67.67 -29.13
CA LEU A 6 -2.35 66.26 -29.51
C LEU A 6 -1.23 65.40 -28.91
N TRP A 7 0.00 65.92 -28.90
CA TRP A 7 1.17 65.23 -28.36
C TRP A 7 1.11 65.11 -26.82
N PHE A 8 0.63 66.14 -26.13
CA PHE A 8 0.41 66.11 -24.69
C PHE A 8 -0.69 65.10 -24.29
N SER A 9 -1.80 65.05 -25.05
CA SER A 9 -2.88 64.06 -24.85
C SER A 9 -2.40 62.62 -25.06
N LEU A 10 -1.59 62.35 -26.09
CA LEU A 10 -1.00 61.03 -26.35
C LEU A 10 -0.01 60.59 -25.25
N VAL A 11 0.78 61.51 -24.71
CA VAL A 11 1.73 61.23 -23.62
C VAL A 11 1.00 60.94 -22.30
N VAL A 12 -0.05 61.71 -21.99
CA VAL A 12 -0.88 61.50 -20.79
C VAL A 12 -1.67 60.19 -20.90
N PHE A 13 -2.23 59.88 -22.08
CA PHE A 13 -2.90 58.62 -22.35
C PHE A 13 -1.95 57.42 -22.24
N GLY A 14 -0.73 57.52 -22.78
CA GLY A 14 0.31 56.49 -22.65
C GLY A 14 0.77 56.26 -21.20
N ARG A 15 0.82 57.32 -20.38
CA ARG A 15 1.12 57.21 -18.93
C ARG A 15 -0.03 56.55 -18.17
N LEU A 16 -1.28 56.97 -18.42
CA LEU A 16 -2.47 56.36 -17.82
C LEU A 16 -2.58 54.88 -18.19
N PHE A 17 -2.39 54.53 -19.46
CA PHE A 17 -2.39 53.14 -19.93
C PHE A 17 -1.32 52.29 -19.23
N ARG A 18 -0.09 52.80 -19.09
CA ARG A 18 0.98 52.11 -18.35
C ARG A 18 0.63 51.93 -16.87
N ILE A 19 0.08 52.95 -16.22
CA ILE A 19 -0.35 52.86 -14.81
C ILE A 19 -1.46 51.82 -14.67
N THR A 20 -2.48 51.83 -15.53
CA THR A 20 -3.55 50.84 -15.53
C THR A 20 -3.01 49.43 -15.74
N LEU A 21 -2.08 49.24 -16.68
CA LEU A 21 -1.45 47.93 -16.92
C LEU A 21 -0.65 47.44 -15.72
N ILE A 22 0.10 48.32 -15.05
CA ILE A 22 0.82 48.00 -13.82
C ILE A 22 -0.17 47.65 -12.70
N VAL A 23 -1.23 48.43 -12.52
CA VAL A 23 -2.27 48.16 -11.50
C VAL A 23 -2.93 46.81 -11.76
N VAL A 24 -3.31 46.50 -13.00
CA VAL A 24 -3.88 45.19 -13.35
C VAL A 24 -2.89 44.06 -13.06
N LEU A 25 -1.61 44.24 -13.40
CA LEU A 25 -0.58 43.25 -13.12
C LEU A 25 -0.39 43.03 -11.61
N VAL A 26 -0.33 44.10 -10.82
CA VAL A 26 -0.20 44.04 -9.35
C VAL A 26 -1.42 43.38 -8.72
N VAL A 27 -2.64 43.76 -9.12
CA VAL A 27 -3.88 43.16 -8.61
C VAL A 27 -3.95 41.68 -8.97
N THR A 28 -3.56 41.31 -10.20
CA THR A 28 -3.51 39.91 -10.64
C THR A 28 -2.47 39.12 -9.85
N MET A 29 -1.30 39.71 -9.60
CA MET A 29 -0.24 39.08 -8.81
C MET A 29 -0.69 38.89 -7.35
N LEU A 30 -1.29 39.90 -6.72
CA LEU A 30 -1.85 39.81 -5.37
C LEU A 30 -2.95 38.75 -5.30
N GLY A 31 -3.86 38.72 -6.26
CA GLY A 31 -4.89 37.68 -6.36
C GLY A 31 -4.28 36.28 -6.50
N GLY A 32 -3.23 36.13 -7.30
CA GLY A 32 -2.48 34.88 -7.45
C GLY A 32 -1.78 34.45 -6.15
N ILE A 33 -1.21 35.39 -5.39
CA ILE A 33 -0.58 35.12 -4.09
C ILE A 33 -1.64 34.66 -3.09
N VAL A 34 -2.77 35.37 -2.98
CA VAL A 34 -3.88 34.98 -2.09
C VAL A 34 -4.39 33.59 -2.45
N TYR A 35 -4.55 33.30 -3.74
CA TYR A 35 -4.95 31.97 -4.19
C TYR A 35 -3.91 30.90 -3.83
N ALA A 36 -2.61 31.18 -4.01
CA ALA A 36 -1.55 30.25 -3.61
C ALA A 36 -1.53 30.02 -2.09
N MET A 37 -1.77 31.05 -1.27
CA MET A 37 -1.89 30.92 0.19
C MET A 37 -3.08 30.05 0.59
N GLN A 38 -4.22 30.18 -0.09
CA GLN A 38 -5.38 29.31 0.13
C GLN A 38 -5.07 27.85 -0.23
N LEU A 39 -4.39 27.62 -1.35
CA LEU A 39 -3.95 26.27 -1.73
C LEU A 39 -2.95 25.70 -0.73
N ASP A 40 -2.08 26.55 -0.21
CA ASP A 40 -1.06 26.18 0.75
C ASP A 40 -1.65 25.74 2.09
N GLU A 41 -2.64 26.49 2.59
CA GLU A 41 -3.41 26.13 3.78
C GLU A 41 -4.14 24.81 3.56
N GLN A 42 -4.75 24.61 2.39
CA GLN A 42 -5.38 23.35 2.02
C GLN A 42 -4.37 22.19 2.02
N VAL A 43 -3.17 22.40 1.47
CA VAL A 43 -2.08 21.41 1.47
C VAL A 43 -1.71 21.02 2.89
N ARG A 44 -1.39 22.00 3.76
CA ARG A 44 -0.98 21.73 5.14
C ARG A 44 -2.05 20.99 5.94
N ALA A 45 -3.28 21.49 5.92
CA ALA A 45 -4.37 20.96 6.73
C ALA A 45 -4.67 19.49 6.41
N GLN A 46 -4.66 19.10 5.13
CA GLN A 46 -4.94 17.70 4.77
C GLN A 46 -3.69 16.82 4.80
N PHE A 47 -2.50 17.33 4.44
CA PHE A 47 -1.27 16.51 4.45
C PHE A 47 -0.89 16.09 5.87
N GLU A 48 -0.91 17.02 6.82
CA GLU A 48 -0.48 16.76 8.20
C GLU A 48 -1.49 15.88 8.95
N GLY A 49 -2.79 16.10 8.76
CA GLY A 49 -3.83 15.32 9.44
C GLY A 49 -3.99 13.88 8.94
N LYS A 50 -3.80 13.62 7.63
CA LYS A 50 -4.01 12.28 7.04
C LYS A 50 -2.76 11.40 6.98
N ARG A 51 -1.56 11.94 7.17
CA ARG A 51 -0.30 11.17 7.08
C ARG A 51 -0.14 10.14 8.21
N TRP A 52 -0.85 10.30 9.34
CA TRP A 52 -0.53 9.60 10.58
C TRP A 52 -1.63 8.70 11.15
N ALA A 53 -2.83 8.64 10.55
CA ALA A 53 -3.89 7.77 11.06
C ALA A 53 -3.67 6.30 10.65
N LEU A 54 -2.99 5.55 11.51
CA LEU A 54 -2.83 4.11 11.37
C LEU A 54 -4.02 3.38 12.01
N PRO A 55 -4.76 2.51 11.29
CA PRO A 55 -5.80 1.72 11.93
C PRO A 55 -5.18 0.74 12.93
N ALA A 56 -5.88 0.50 14.03
CA ALA A 56 -5.50 -0.57 14.92
C ALA A 56 -5.74 -1.92 14.25
N ARG A 57 -4.76 -2.82 14.40
CA ARG A 57 -4.79 -4.19 13.86
C ARG A 57 -5.09 -5.16 14.98
N VAL A 58 -6.12 -5.98 14.80
CA VAL A 58 -6.57 -6.95 15.79
C VAL A 58 -6.15 -8.35 15.37
N PHE A 59 -5.29 -8.96 16.17
CA PHE A 59 -4.74 -10.28 15.97
C PHE A 59 -5.37 -11.30 16.94
N ALA A 60 -5.48 -12.55 16.47
CA ALA A 60 -5.81 -13.70 17.30
C ALA A 60 -4.68 -14.01 18.28
N ARG A 61 -4.88 -15.03 19.12
CA ARG A 61 -3.82 -15.51 20.00
C ARG A 61 -2.56 -15.84 19.17
N PRO A 62 -1.36 -15.41 19.58
CA PRO A 62 -0.13 -15.95 19.02
C PRO A 62 -0.07 -17.45 19.31
N LEU A 63 0.05 -18.28 18.25
CA LEU A 63 0.21 -19.72 18.44
C LEU A 63 1.66 -20.00 18.84
N GLU A 64 1.86 -20.25 20.12
CA GLU A 64 3.10 -20.82 20.65
C GLU A 64 3.23 -22.28 20.20
N LEU A 65 4.45 -22.71 19.93
CA LEU A 65 4.82 -24.05 19.53
C LEU A 65 5.96 -24.54 20.43
N PHE A 66 5.75 -25.63 21.14
CA PHE A 66 6.76 -26.29 21.96
C PHE A 66 6.46 -27.79 22.11
N GLU A 67 7.48 -28.59 22.42
CA GLU A 67 7.31 -30.03 22.61
C GLU A 67 6.38 -30.34 23.79
N GLY A 68 5.44 -31.28 23.58
CA GLY A 68 4.44 -31.69 24.56
C GLY A 68 3.14 -30.87 24.52
N GLN A 69 3.11 -29.75 23.80
CA GLN A 69 1.89 -28.96 23.60
C GLN A 69 0.80 -29.78 22.90
N GLN A 70 -0.45 -29.60 23.35
CA GLN A 70 -1.62 -30.23 22.72
C GLN A 70 -1.99 -29.50 21.43
N LEU A 71 -1.79 -30.16 20.29
CA LEU A 71 -2.06 -29.63 18.95
C LEU A 71 -2.28 -30.79 17.99
N TYR A 72 -3.36 -30.73 17.21
CA TYR A 72 -3.67 -31.71 16.16
C TYR A 72 -3.13 -31.21 14.81
N ALA A 73 -2.68 -32.13 13.96
CA ALA A 73 -2.12 -31.79 12.65
C ALA A 73 -3.10 -31.00 11.76
N ASP A 74 -4.38 -31.38 11.77
CA ASP A 74 -5.41 -30.67 11.01
C ASP A 74 -5.65 -29.24 11.52
N HIS A 75 -5.53 -29.03 12.83
CA HIS A 75 -5.68 -27.69 13.43
C HIS A 75 -4.48 -26.81 13.07
N LEU A 76 -3.25 -27.35 13.10
CA LEU A 76 -2.07 -26.61 12.66
C LEU A 76 -2.16 -26.26 11.17
N GLU A 77 -2.61 -27.19 10.32
CA GLU A 77 -2.80 -26.89 8.90
C GLU A 77 -3.86 -25.80 8.68
N GLN A 78 -4.94 -25.82 9.46
CA GLN A 78 -5.98 -24.80 9.38
C GLN A 78 -5.47 -23.42 9.83
N GLU A 79 -4.65 -23.34 10.88
CA GLU A 79 -3.96 -22.10 11.27
C GLU A 79 -3.05 -21.57 10.15
N LEU A 80 -2.24 -22.46 9.54
CA LEU A 80 -1.39 -22.08 8.41
C LEU A 80 -2.20 -21.56 7.21
N LYS A 81 -3.37 -22.16 6.95
CA LYS A 81 -4.31 -21.69 5.91
C LYS A 81 -4.89 -20.32 6.25
N LEU A 82 -5.26 -20.06 7.51
CA LEU A 82 -5.72 -18.73 7.96
C LEU A 82 -4.62 -17.67 7.81
N LEU A 83 -3.37 -18.04 8.08
CA LEU A 83 -2.19 -17.21 7.83
C LEU A 83 -1.80 -17.13 6.34
N SER A 84 -2.58 -17.74 5.46
CA SER A 84 -2.34 -17.93 4.02
C SER A 84 -0.89 -18.35 3.71
N TYR A 85 -0.39 -19.34 4.45
CA TYR A 85 0.80 -20.07 4.04
C TYR A 85 0.48 -20.95 2.83
N ALA A 86 1.37 -20.99 1.85
CA ALA A 86 1.20 -21.80 0.65
C ALA A 86 1.71 -23.23 0.87
N GLN A 87 0.86 -24.22 0.61
CA GLN A 87 1.25 -25.63 0.66
C GLN A 87 1.95 -26.01 -0.64
N LEU A 88 3.20 -26.47 -0.55
CA LEU A 88 4.02 -26.88 -1.70
C LEU A 88 4.77 -28.17 -1.38
N GLU A 89 5.07 -28.96 -2.42
CA GLU A 89 5.91 -30.17 -2.26
C GLU A 89 7.35 -29.86 -1.83
N LYS A 90 7.86 -28.68 -2.21
CA LYS A 90 9.21 -28.22 -1.86
C LYS A 90 9.16 -26.77 -1.40
N PRO A 91 8.88 -26.51 -0.11
CA PRO A 91 8.79 -25.15 0.41
C PRO A 91 10.20 -24.57 0.55
N VAL A 92 10.50 -23.53 -0.23
CA VAL A 92 11.82 -22.87 -0.24
C VAL A 92 11.76 -21.50 0.43
N GLU A 93 10.60 -20.87 0.41
CA GLU A 93 10.44 -19.47 0.84
C GLU A 93 9.60 -19.35 2.09
N ILE A 94 9.74 -18.22 2.80
CA ILE A 94 8.88 -17.87 3.94
C ILE A 94 7.40 -17.82 3.54
N GLY A 95 6.52 -18.18 4.46
CA GLY A 95 5.10 -18.31 4.19
C GLY A 95 4.74 -19.53 3.33
N GLN A 96 5.60 -20.55 3.29
CA GLN A 96 5.34 -21.81 2.60
C GLN A 96 5.50 -22.97 3.58
N TYR A 97 4.76 -24.04 3.33
CA TYR A 97 4.89 -25.27 4.10
C TYR A 97 4.67 -26.51 3.23
N GLN A 98 5.15 -27.64 3.74
CA GLN A 98 4.82 -28.98 3.29
C GLN A 98 4.21 -29.73 4.48
N ARG A 99 3.24 -30.59 4.18
CA ARG A 99 2.63 -31.50 5.14
C ARG A 99 2.70 -32.93 4.60
N ASP A 100 3.23 -33.85 5.39
CA ASP A 100 3.11 -35.29 5.19
C ASP A 100 2.45 -35.89 6.44
N LYS A 101 1.14 -36.12 6.37
CA LYS A 101 0.29 -36.57 7.49
C LYS A 101 0.43 -35.68 8.73
N ASP A 102 1.24 -36.09 9.70
CA ASP A 102 1.46 -35.41 10.98
C ASP A 102 2.82 -34.68 11.05
N ASP A 103 3.62 -34.77 9.99
CA ASP A 103 4.90 -34.11 9.87
C ASP A 103 4.79 -32.86 8.98
N PHE A 104 5.41 -31.78 9.41
CA PHE A 104 5.39 -30.49 8.73
C PHE A 104 6.81 -29.97 8.55
N LEU A 105 7.06 -29.41 7.37
CA LEU A 105 8.19 -28.51 7.11
C LEU A 105 7.62 -27.12 6.84
N ILE A 106 7.94 -26.14 7.66
CA ILE A 106 7.35 -24.80 7.60
C ILE A 106 8.47 -23.77 7.52
N ASN A 107 8.40 -22.89 6.52
CA ASN A 107 9.24 -21.70 6.45
C ASN A 107 8.43 -20.51 6.99
N THR A 108 8.68 -20.15 8.23
CA THR A 108 7.93 -19.09 8.93
C THR A 108 8.36 -17.70 8.49
N ARG A 109 7.44 -16.73 8.54
CA ARG A 109 7.71 -15.33 8.17
C ARG A 109 8.41 -14.51 9.25
N GLY A 110 8.38 -14.98 10.50
CA GLY A 110 8.72 -14.17 11.66
C GLY A 110 7.69 -13.05 11.89
N PHE A 111 7.75 -12.42 13.05
CA PHE A 111 6.80 -11.37 13.44
C PHE A 111 7.40 -10.42 14.48
N GLN A 112 7.07 -9.14 14.38
CA GLN A 112 7.45 -8.15 15.39
C GLN A 112 6.33 -8.06 16.43
N PHE A 113 6.57 -8.62 17.60
CA PHE A 113 5.69 -8.44 18.77
C PHE A 113 6.05 -7.14 19.51
N ALA A 114 5.22 -6.78 20.49
CA ALA A 114 5.43 -5.57 21.28
C ALA A 114 6.74 -5.64 22.10
N GLU A 115 7.07 -6.81 22.62
CA GLU A 115 8.20 -7.02 23.54
C GLU A 115 9.45 -7.50 22.81
N ASP A 116 9.28 -8.24 21.71
CA ASP A 116 10.38 -8.90 21.03
C ASP A 116 10.11 -9.18 19.54
N MET A 117 11.16 -9.64 18.84
CA MET A 117 11.11 -10.01 17.44
C MET A 117 11.27 -11.52 17.29
N GLU A 118 10.27 -12.16 16.70
CA GLU A 118 10.33 -13.56 16.31
C GLU A 118 10.96 -13.66 14.90
N PRO A 119 12.15 -14.25 14.73
CA PRO A 119 12.81 -14.31 13.45
C PRO A 119 12.19 -15.35 12.51
N ALA A 120 12.23 -15.03 11.21
CA ALA A 120 11.88 -15.95 10.14
C ALA A 120 12.84 -17.16 10.13
N ARG A 121 12.30 -18.37 10.06
CA ARG A 121 13.08 -19.61 10.15
C ARG A 121 12.39 -20.80 9.49
N SER A 122 13.18 -21.76 9.02
CA SER A 122 12.71 -23.06 8.51
C SER A 122 12.72 -24.09 9.64
N ILE A 123 11.56 -24.68 9.92
CA ILE A 123 11.34 -25.60 11.05
C ILE A 123 10.66 -26.89 10.62
N ARG A 124 10.92 -27.95 11.37
CA ARG A 124 10.24 -29.24 11.26
C ARG A 124 9.43 -29.51 12.54
N ILE A 125 8.18 -29.89 12.34
CA ILE A 125 7.26 -30.27 13.42
C ILE A 125 6.79 -31.69 13.16
N SER A 126 6.83 -32.54 14.18
CA SER A 126 6.18 -33.85 14.16
C SER A 126 5.11 -33.90 15.24
N ILE A 127 3.88 -34.23 14.85
CA ILE A 127 2.75 -34.37 15.76
C ILE A 127 2.47 -35.86 15.97
N SER A 128 2.19 -36.27 17.19
CA SER A 128 1.82 -37.64 17.51
C SER A 128 0.85 -37.67 18.67
N LYS A 129 -0.26 -38.40 18.51
CA LYS A 129 -1.32 -38.54 19.53
C LYS A 129 -1.86 -37.18 20.01
N GLY A 130 -2.03 -36.23 19.08
CA GLY A 130 -2.57 -34.89 19.37
C GLY A 130 -1.63 -33.99 20.18
N LYS A 131 -0.32 -34.28 20.16
CA LYS A 131 0.70 -33.44 20.79
C LYS A 131 1.89 -33.23 19.86
N ILE A 132 2.54 -32.07 19.99
CA ILE A 132 3.83 -31.84 19.35
C ILE A 132 4.85 -32.79 19.97
N LYS A 133 5.36 -33.73 19.18
CA LYS A 133 6.40 -34.67 19.61
C LYS A 133 7.78 -34.07 19.43
N THR A 134 8.00 -33.35 18.33
CA THR A 134 9.29 -32.75 18.00
C THR A 134 9.09 -31.39 17.38
N LEU A 135 9.90 -30.43 17.83
CA LEU A 135 10.04 -29.10 17.23
C LEU A 135 11.53 -28.81 17.04
N ALA A 136 11.97 -28.68 15.79
CA ALA A 136 13.39 -28.49 15.49
C ALA A 136 13.61 -27.58 14.29
N TYR A 137 14.81 -27.02 14.17
CA TYR A 137 15.21 -26.34 12.94
C TYR A 137 15.36 -27.33 11.79
N ASN A 138 15.02 -26.90 10.58
CA ASN A 138 15.19 -27.76 9.39
C ASN A 138 16.67 -28.09 9.11
N ASN A 139 17.58 -27.18 9.44
CA ASN A 139 19.03 -27.33 9.26
C ASN A 139 19.69 -28.35 10.21
N GLY A 140 18.93 -28.98 11.11
CA GLY A 140 19.45 -29.98 12.04
C GLY A 140 20.18 -29.40 13.26
N GLN A 141 20.11 -28.09 13.49
CA GLN A 141 20.50 -27.49 14.78
C GLN A 141 19.60 -28.02 15.91
N GLU A 142 20.06 -27.84 17.15
CA GLU A 142 19.41 -28.26 18.40
C GLU A 142 17.87 -28.12 18.40
N PRO A 143 17.15 -28.94 19.18
CA PRO A 143 15.71 -28.81 19.33
C PRO A 143 15.33 -27.36 19.68
N LEU A 144 14.29 -26.86 19.02
CA LEU A 144 13.82 -25.50 19.22
C LEU A 144 12.85 -25.51 20.41
N PRO A 145 13.20 -24.92 21.57
CA PRO A 145 12.43 -25.13 22.80
C PRO A 145 11.02 -24.53 22.73
N LEU A 146 10.91 -23.35 22.13
CA LEU A 146 9.69 -22.58 21.98
C LEU A 146 9.82 -21.67 20.76
N MET A 147 8.72 -21.48 20.05
CA MET A 147 8.58 -20.36 19.12
C MET A 147 7.13 -19.93 19.00
N ARG A 148 6.89 -18.71 18.50
CA ARG A 148 5.55 -18.25 18.11
C ARG A 148 5.42 -18.23 16.58
N LEU A 149 4.25 -18.60 16.08
CA LEU A 149 3.87 -18.27 14.70
C LEU A 149 3.41 -16.81 14.61
N ASP A 150 3.46 -16.24 13.40
CA ASP A 150 2.79 -14.98 13.12
C ASP A 150 1.30 -15.13 13.45
N PRO A 151 0.69 -14.20 14.21
CA PRO A 151 -0.68 -14.36 14.66
C PRO A 151 -1.67 -14.03 13.54
N VAL A 152 -2.80 -14.73 13.54
CA VAL A 152 -3.86 -14.53 12.53
C VAL A 152 -4.44 -13.13 12.68
N LEU A 153 -4.46 -12.35 11.60
CA LEU A 153 -5.16 -11.07 11.57
C LEU A 153 -6.67 -11.34 11.56
N ILE A 154 -7.35 -10.99 12.65
CA ILE A 154 -8.80 -11.11 12.78
C ILE A 154 -9.48 -9.96 12.03
N GLY A 155 -8.96 -8.75 12.14
CA GLY A 155 -9.46 -7.59 11.41
C GLY A 155 -8.82 -6.30 11.88
N ASN A 156 -9.38 -5.17 11.46
CA ASN A 156 -8.84 -3.86 11.77
C ASN A 156 -9.95 -2.92 12.25
N PHE A 157 -9.61 -1.97 13.12
CA PHE A 157 -10.46 -0.83 13.44
C PHE A 157 -10.06 0.35 12.57
N TYR A 158 -10.85 0.57 11.52
CA TYR A 158 -10.62 1.67 10.60
C TYR A 158 -11.08 3.00 11.19
N PRO A 159 -10.42 4.11 10.82
CA PRO A 159 -11.04 5.43 10.91
C PRO A 159 -12.38 5.40 10.19
N SER A 160 -13.33 6.26 10.57
CA SER A 160 -14.71 6.33 10.08
C SER A 160 -14.89 6.61 8.56
N GLN A 161 -13.85 6.45 7.75
CA GLN A 161 -13.89 6.50 6.29
C GLN A 161 -13.53 5.12 5.74
N LYS A 162 -14.21 4.68 4.67
CA LYS A 162 -14.07 3.36 4.00
C LYS A 162 -12.70 3.16 3.30
N GLU A 163 -11.62 3.70 3.86
CA GLU A 163 -10.26 3.65 3.34
C GLU A 163 -9.40 2.85 4.32
N ASP A 164 -9.22 1.57 4.01
CA ASP A 164 -8.26 0.73 4.69
C ASP A 164 -6.85 1.20 4.36
N ARG A 165 -5.99 1.38 5.37
CA ARG A 165 -4.59 1.77 5.17
C ARG A 165 -3.68 0.90 6.02
N VAL A 166 -2.64 0.32 5.42
CA VAL A 166 -1.50 -0.21 6.16
C VAL A 166 -0.34 0.72 5.86
N LEU A 167 -0.11 1.71 6.74
CA LEU A 167 0.95 2.68 6.46
C LEU A 167 2.31 2.02 6.61
N VAL A 168 3.19 2.36 5.68
CA VAL A 168 4.56 1.90 5.62
C VAL A 168 5.46 3.11 5.72
N ARG A 169 6.49 3.02 6.55
CA ARG A 169 7.54 4.05 6.56
C ARG A 169 8.51 3.77 5.44
N ILE A 170 9.09 4.83 4.86
CA ILE A 170 10.03 4.69 3.75
C ILE A 170 11.26 3.83 4.11
N ARG A 171 11.64 3.80 5.40
CA ARG A 171 12.72 2.95 5.92
C ARG A 171 12.37 1.47 6.05
N ASP A 172 11.08 1.15 6.08
CA ASP A 172 10.55 -0.20 6.28
C ASP A 172 10.20 -0.88 4.93
N VAL A 173 10.49 -0.22 3.80
CA VAL A 173 10.27 -0.76 2.44
C VAL A 173 11.58 -1.13 1.75
N SER A 174 11.53 -2.11 0.85
CA SER A 174 12.69 -2.53 0.07
C SER A 174 13.20 -1.39 -0.83
N PRO A 175 14.52 -1.15 -0.92
CA PRO A 175 15.10 -0.17 -1.86
C PRO A 175 14.65 -0.41 -3.31
N ALA A 176 14.49 -1.67 -3.71
CA ALA A 176 14.02 -2.02 -5.05
C ALA A 176 12.61 -1.50 -5.36
N LEU A 177 11.75 -1.35 -4.35
CA LEU A 177 10.43 -0.72 -4.52
C LEU A 177 10.58 0.78 -4.76
N ILE A 178 11.42 1.46 -3.98
CA ILE A 178 11.69 2.90 -4.12
C ILE A 178 12.30 3.21 -5.49
N ASP A 179 13.40 2.56 -5.82
CA ASP A 179 14.16 2.81 -7.04
C ASP A 179 13.35 2.40 -8.27
N GLY A 180 12.62 1.29 -8.18
CA GLY A 180 11.74 0.84 -9.25
C GLY A 180 10.59 1.81 -9.49
N LEU A 181 9.96 2.32 -8.42
CA LEU A 181 8.87 3.29 -8.53
C LEU A 181 9.36 4.59 -9.18
N ILE A 182 10.51 5.11 -8.74
CA ILE A 182 11.12 6.32 -9.31
C ILE A 182 11.49 6.06 -10.78
N ALA A 183 12.13 4.94 -11.10
CA ALA A 183 12.52 4.63 -12.48
C ALA A 183 11.32 4.58 -13.45
N VAL A 184 10.16 4.11 -12.98
CA VAL A 184 8.96 3.90 -13.80
C VAL A 184 8.06 5.12 -13.86
N GLU A 185 7.79 5.75 -12.73
CA GLU A 185 6.81 6.84 -12.63
C GLU A 185 7.46 8.21 -12.80
N ASP A 186 8.69 8.41 -12.32
CA ASP A 186 9.33 9.73 -12.31
C ASP A 186 10.86 9.68 -12.21
N LYS A 187 11.53 9.32 -13.33
CA LYS A 187 12.99 9.11 -13.37
C LYS A 187 13.84 10.29 -12.86
N LYS A 188 13.29 11.50 -12.88
CA LYS A 188 13.96 12.73 -12.44
C LYS A 188 13.38 13.29 -11.15
N PHE A 189 12.72 12.44 -10.35
CA PHE A 189 12.01 12.84 -9.13
C PHE A 189 12.85 13.75 -8.22
N TYR A 190 14.13 13.44 -8.01
CA TYR A 190 15.01 14.24 -7.15
C TYR A 190 15.51 15.55 -7.77
N GLU A 191 15.35 15.74 -9.09
CA GLU A 191 15.88 16.92 -9.81
C GLU A 191 14.90 18.09 -9.90
N HIS A 192 13.59 17.84 -9.83
CA HIS A 192 12.56 18.87 -10.04
C HIS A 192 11.78 19.22 -8.76
N GLN A 193 11.06 20.34 -8.77
CA GLN A 193 10.22 20.79 -7.66
C GLN A 193 8.74 20.56 -7.99
N GLY A 194 8.28 19.32 -7.89
CA GLY A 194 6.87 18.94 -8.10
C GLY A 194 6.39 18.82 -9.54
N VAL A 195 6.95 19.57 -10.50
CA VAL A 195 6.58 19.48 -11.92
C VAL A 195 7.83 19.28 -12.77
N ASN A 196 7.73 18.45 -13.81
CA ASN A 196 8.82 18.17 -14.74
C ASN A 196 8.49 18.66 -16.16
N PRO A 197 8.87 19.90 -16.55
CA PRO A 197 8.57 20.45 -17.86
C PRO A 197 9.12 19.61 -19.02
N LEU A 198 10.30 19.01 -18.84
CA LEU A 198 10.92 18.14 -19.85
C LEU A 198 10.11 16.85 -20.04
N ALA A 199 9.56 16.27 -18.97
CA ALA A 199 8.68 15.10 -19.07
C ALA A 199 7.35 15.45 -19.75
N ILE A 200 6.78 16.62 -19.46
CA ILE A 200 5.55 17.12 -20.11
C ILE A 200 5.79 17.30 -21.61
N ALA A 201 6.87 17.99 -22.00
CA ALA A 201 7.20 18.21 -23.41
C ALA A 201 7.42 16.89 -24.15
N ARG A 202 8.15 15.94 -23.55
CA ARG A 202 8.40 14.62 -24.13
C ARG A 202 7.11 13.83 -24.32
N ALA A 203 6.25 13.80 -23.30
CA ALA A 203 4.95 13.13 -23.37
C ALA A 203 4.05 13.76 -24.45
N MET A 204 4.05 15.08 -24.58
CA MET A 204 3.30 15.79 -25.62
C MET A 204 3.76 15.37 -27.02
N VAL A 205 5.06 15.35 -27.29
CA VAL A 205 5.61 14.92 -28.58
C VAL A 205 5.27 13.46 -28.88
N ALA A 206 5.40 12.57 -27.89
CA ALA A 206 5.07 11.15 -28.07
C ALA A 206 3.58 10.94 -28.38
N ASN A 207 2.68 11.61 -27.64
CA ASN A 207 1.24 11.50 -27.83
C ASN A 207 0.78 12.08 -29.17
N LEU A 208 1.38 13.19 -29.61
CA LEU A 208 1.11 13.77 -30.94
C LEU A 208 1.52 12.81 -32.07
N LYS A 209 2.65 12.11 -31.93
CA LYS A 209 3.10 11.11 -32.91
C LYS A 209 2.21 9.87 -32.93
N ALA A 210 1.71 9.44 -31.77
CA ALA A 210 0.88 8.25 -31.65
C ALA A 210 -0.61 8.48 -31.97
N GLY A 211 -1.07 9.74 -31.99
CA GLY A 211 -2.49 10.07 -32.16
C GLY A 211 -3.36 9.76 -30.93
N GLU A 212 -2.78 9.21 -29.87
CA GLU A 212 -3.43 8.86 -28.60
C GLU A 212 -2.48 9.11 -27.41
N THR A 213 -3.01 9.02 -26.19
CA THR A 213 -2.20 9.19 -24.97
C THR A 213 -1.41 7.91 -24.66
N VAL A 214 -0.17 7.84 -25.12
CA VAL A 214 0.74 6.70 -24.92
C VAL A 214 1.68 6.88 -23.73
N GLN A 215 2.08 8.13 -23.42
CA GLN A 215 3.02 8.46 -22.36
C GLN A 215 2.45 9.51 -21.40
N GLY A 216 2.64 9.27 -20.10
CA GLY A 216 2.31 10.23 -19.04
C GLY A 216 3.47 11.19 -18.79
N GLY A 217 3.15 12.47 -18.56
CA GLY A 217 4.11 13.50 -18.16
C GLY A 217 3.93 13.98 -16.71
N SER A 218 3.16 13.26 -15.89
CA SER A 218 2.88 13.67 -14.50
C SER A 218 3.94 13.10 -13.57
N THR A 219 4.40 13.90 -12.61
CA THR A 219 5.38 13.52 -11.57
C THR A 219 4.72 12.74 -10.43
N ILE A 220 5.52 12.09 -9.58
CA ILE A 220 5.01 11.44 -8.35
C ILE A 220 4.24 12.44 -7.48
N THR A 221 4.77 13.64 -7.30
CA THR A 221 4.14 14.71 -6.50
C THR A 221 2.81 15.17 -7.09
N GLN A 222 2.71 15.29 -8.43
CA GLN A 222 1.46 15.59 -9.11
C GLN A 222 0.41 14.49 -8.93
N GLN A 223 0.84 13.23 -9.02
CA GLN A 223 -0.03 12.09 -8.79
C GLN A 223 -0.51 12.03 -7.34
N LEU A 224 0.36 12.31 -6.37
CA LEU A 224 0.01 12.43 -4.96
C LEU A 224 -1.06 13.51 -4.77
N VAL A 225 -0.82 14.71 -5.29
CA VAL A 225 -1.77 15.84 -5.16
C VAL A 225 -3.13 15.52 -5.78
N LYS A 226 -3.13 14.90 -6.96
CA LYS A 226 -4.36 14.48 -7.64
C LYS A 226 -5.18 13.52 -6.77
N ASN A 227 -4.54 12.57 -6.12
CA ASN A 227 -5.23 11.58 -5.29
C ASN A 227 -5.67 12.15 -3.93
N PHE A 228 -4.87 13.03 -3.34
CA PHE A 228 -5.11 13.56 -1.98
C PHE A 228 -6.14 14.70 -1.93
N TYR A 229 -6.09 15.63 -2.89
CA TYR A 229 -6.78 16.94 -2.78
C TYR A 229 -7.84 17.21 -3.85
N LEU A 230 -7.78 16.51 -4.99
CA LEU A 230 -8.55 16.88 -6.18
C LEU A 230 -9.57 15.81 -6.54
N SER A 231 -10.69 16.24 -7.11
CA SER A 231 -11.69 15.33 -7.66
C SER A 231 -11.24 14.75 -9.00
N ASN A 232 -11.88 13.67 -9.43
CA ASN A 232 -11.61 12.99 -10.70
C ASN A 232 -12.05 13.76 -11.96
N GLU A 233 -12.44 15.04 -11.85
CA GLU A 233 -12.83 15.86 -13.01
C GLU A 233 -11.68 15.95 -14.03
N ARG A 234 -11.96 16.06 -15.33
CA ARG A 234 -10.91 16.22 -16.34
C ARG A 234 -10.97 17.64 -16.92
N SER A 235 -10.24 18.57 -16.30
CA SER A 235 -10.16 19.96 -16.78
C SER A 235 -8.73 20.51 -16.75
N TRP A 236 -8.42 21.42 -17.68
CA TRP A 236 -7.14 22.14 -17.71
C TRP A 236 -6.92 22.99 -16.45
N ARG A 237 -8.01 23.56 -15.90
CA ARG A 237 -7.99 24.30 -14.63
C ARG A 237 -7.57 23.41 -13.47
N ARG A 238 -8.12 22.18 -13.38
CA ARG A 238 -7.67 21.19 -12.38
C ARG A 238 -6.19 20.86 -12.56
N LYS A 239 -5.72 20.67 -13.80
CA LYS A 239 -4.31 20.32 -14.04
C LYS A 239 -3.35 21.45 -13.65
N LEU A 240 -3.75 22.71 -13.84
CA LEU A 240 -2.99 23.87 -13.34
C LEU A 240 -2.97 23.92 -11.80
N LYS A 241 -4.13 23.71 -11.16
CA LYS A 241 -4.24 23.60 -9.70
C LYS A 241 -3.35 22.49 -9.15
N GLU A 242 -3.33 21.32 -9.79
CA GLU A 242 -2.47 20.17 -9.46
C GLU A 242 -0.98 20.54 -9.53
N ALA A 243 -0.55 21.25 -10.58
CA ALA A 243 0.82 21.70 -10.74
C ALA A 243 1.24 22.70 -9.65
N MET A 244 0.37 23.67 -9.33
CA MET A 244 0.62 24.65 -8.26
C MET A 244 0.70 23.99 -6.89
N MET A 245 -0.24 23.11 -6.55
CA MET A 245 -0.23 22.38 -5.28
C MET A 245 0.98 21.43 -5.17
N ALA A 246 1.39 20.78 -6.27
CA ALA A 246 2.58 19.93 -6.28
C ALA A 246 3.86 20.75 -6.00
N PHE A 247 3.96 21.94 -6.59
CA PHE A 247 5.07 22.86 -6.29
C PHE A 247 5.07 23.31 -4.83
N LEU A 248 3.90 23.73 -4.30
CA LEU A 248 3.76 24.13 -2.90
C LEU A 248 4.11 22.99 -1.93
N LEU A 249 3.71 21.75 -2.23
CA LEU A 249 4.03 20.58 -1.42
C LEU A 249 5.55 20.35 -1.33
N GLU A 250 6.26 20.49 -2.46
CA GLU A 250 7.73 20.31 -2.55
C GLU A 250 8.54 21.41 -1.91
N LEU A 251 7.96 22.61 -1.74
CA LEU A 251 8.58 23.68 -0.96
C LEU A 251 8.52 23.42 0.55
N ARG A 252 7.61 22.55 1.01
CA ARG A 252 7.36 22.31 2.44
C ARG A 252 7.89 21.02 2.96
N TYR A 253 7.73 19.96 2.17
CA TYR A 253 8.06 18.61 2.59
C TYR A 253 9.23 18.10 1.76
N THR A 254 10.07 17.30 2.40
CA THR A 254 11.20 16.68 1.74
C THR A 254 10.74 15.62 0.75
N LYS A 255 11.61 15.29 -0.22
CA LYS A 255 11.36 14.21 -1.19
C LYS A 255 11.03 12.87 -0.53
N GLN A 256 11.65 12.58 0.61
CA GLN A 256 11.39 11.35 1.37
C GLN A 256 9.97 11.33 1.94
N GLU A 257 9.51 12.45 2.50
CA GLU A 257 8.15 12.56 3.05
C GLU A 257 7.08 12.49 1.97
N ILE A 258 7.33 13.13 0.82
CA ILE A 258 6.43 13.06 -0.34
C ILE A 258 6.34 11.63 -0.85
N LEU A 259 7.48 10.93 -0.94
CA LEU A 259 7.51 9.55 -1.41
C LEU A 259 6.84 8.61 -0.41
N GLU A 260 7.06 8.78 0.89
CA GLU A 260 6.38 8.02 1.93
C GLU A 260 4.86 8.23 1.88
N ALA A 261 4.40 9.48 1.74
CA ALA A 261 2.98 9.77 1.57
C ALA A 261 2.42 9.14 0.29
N TYR A 262 3.16 9.19 -0.82
CA TYR A 262 2.76 8.54 -2.06
C TYR A 262 2.64 7.02 -1.92
N LEU A 263 3.59 6.37 -1.26
CA LEU A 263 3.55 4.93 -1.01
C LEU A 263 2.32 4.50 -0.21
N ASN A 264 1.78 5.39 0.61
CA ASN A 264 0.63 5.13 1.47
C ASN A 264 -0.71 5.55 0.85
N GLU A 265 -0.72 6.48 -0.11
CA GLU A 265 -1.95 7.02 -0.68
C GLU A 265 -2.36 6.38 -2.00
N ILE A 266 -1.40 5.99 -2.83
CA ILE A 266 -1.68 5.61 -4.22
C ILE A 266 -2.75 4.52 -4.30
N TYR A 267 -3.77 4.76 -5.12
CA TYR A 267 -4.84 3.78 -5.35
C TYR A 267 -4.32 2.61 -6.19
N LEU A 268 -4.36 1.40 -5.63
CA LEU A 268 -3.79 0.19 -6.22
C LEU A 268 -4.82 -0.94 -6.44
N GLY A 269 -6.08 -0.75 -6.04
CA GLY A 269 -7.12 -1.75 -6.29
C GLY A 269 -8.45 -1.42 -5.65
N GLN A 270 -9.45 -2.27 -5.93
CA GLN A 270 -10.77 -2.22 -5.33
C GLN A 270 -11.14 -3.62 -4.87
N ASP A 271 -11.83 -3.70 -3.73
CA ASP A 271 -12.44 -4.90 -3.19
C ASP A 271 -13.89 -4.62 -2.79
N GLY A 272 -14.84 -4.95 -3.67
CA GLY A 272 -16.25 -4.57 -3.46
C GLY A 272 -16.40 -3.05 -3.29
N GLU A 273 -16.89 -2.60 -2.14
CA GLU A 273 -17.00 -1.18 -1.80
C GLU A 273 -15.70 -0.56 -1.24
N ARG A 274 -14.68 -1.37 -0.94
CA ARG A 274 -13.43 -0.93 -0.32
C ARG A 274 -12.38 -0.56 -1.36
N ALA A 275 -11.79 0.63 -1.23
CA ALA A 275 -10.64 1.02 -2.02
C ALA A 275 -9.33 0.58 -1.36
N ILE A 276 -8.40 0.04 -2.16
CA ILE A 276 -7.09 -0.42 -1.70
C ILE A 276 -6.06 0.68 -1.99
N HIS A 277 -5.71 1.42 -0.95
CA HIS A 277 -4.73 2.52 -1.01
C HIS A 277 -3.40 2.11 -0.37
N GLY A 278 -2.32 2.47 -1.05
CA GLY A 278 -0.96 2.28 -0.59
C GLY A 278 -0.40 0.87 -0.80
N PHE A 279 0.93 0.81 -0.89
CA PHE A 279 1.69 -0.42 -1.15
C PHE A 279 1.61 -1.41 0.01
N GLY A 280 1.51 -0.95 1.26
CA GLY A 280 1.37 -1.82 2.43
C GLY A 280 0.13 -2.69 2.35
N LEU A 281 -1.03 -2.06 2.14
CA LEU A 281 -2.30 -2.79 2.04
C LEU A 281 -2.35 -3.59 0.73
N ALA A 282 -1.85 -3.05 -0.38
CA ALA A 282 -1.81 -3.77 -1.64
C ALA A 282 -0.95 -5.05 -1.57
N ALA A 283 0.15 -5.04 -0.82
CA ALA A 283 0.98 -6.23 -0.61
C ALA A 283 0.19 -7.35 0.09
N GLN A 284 -0.56 -7.01 1.14
CA GLN A 284 -1.43 -7.96 1.83
C GLN A 284 -2.59 -8.40 0.92
N PHE A 285 -3.23 -7.44 0.27
CA PHE A 285 -4.39 -7.67 -0.57
C PHE A 285 -4.09 -8.61 -1.75
N TYR A 286 -2.97 -8.43 -2.46
CA TYR A 286 -2.63 -9.21 -3.64
C TYR A 286 -1.78 -10.45 -3.33
N TYR A 287 -0.95 -10.42 -2.28
CA TYR A 287 0.06 -11.46 -2.05
C TYR A 287 0.04 -12.07 -0.64
N ASN A 288 -0.82 -11.59 0.26
CA ASN A 288 -0.80 -11.91 1.69
C ASN A 288 0.62 -11.85 2.30
N ARG A 289 1.35 -10.79 1.97
CA ARG A 289 2.73 -10.55 2.41
C ARG A 289 2.87 -9.12 2.89
N SER A 290 3.84 -8.90 3.78
CA SER A 290 4.27 -7.53 4.07
C SER A 290 4.98 -6.94 2.85
N VAL A 291 4.89 -5.62 2.68
CA VAL A 291 5.54 -4.90 1.58
C VAL A 291 7.06 -5.13 1.55
N LYS A 292 7.67 -5.34 2.72
CA LYS A 292 9.11 -5.58 2.88
C LYS A 292 9.56 -6.95 2.33
N ASP A 293 8.63 -7.91 2.28
CA ASP A 293 8.88 -9.30 1.89
C ASP A 293 8.48 -9.57 0.42
N LEU A 294 8.14 -8.51 -0.32
CA LEU A 294 7.80 -8.60 -1.73
C LEU A 294 9.03 -8.85 -2.59
N LYS A 295 8.86 -9.70 -3.59
CA LYS A 295 9.90 -9.96 -4.60
C LYS A 295 9.85 -8.95 -5.74
N ALA A 296 10.89 -8.92 -6.56
CA ALA A 296 10.99 -8.07 -7.74
C ALA A 296 9.76 -8.16 -8.67
N ASP A 297 9.26 -9.37 -8.95
CA ASP A 297 8.06 -9.58 -9.78
C ASP A 297 6.78 -9.00 -9.14
N GLN A 298 6.66 -9.12 -7.82
CA GLN A 298 5.52 -8.60 -7.06
C GLN A 298 5.58 -7.08 -6.91
N ILE A 299 6.77 -6.54 -6.63
CA ILE A 299 7.07 -5.10 -6.62
C ILE A 299 6.71 -4.49 -7.97
N ALA A 300 7.20 -5.08 -9.07
CA ALA A 300 6.93 -4.61 -10.42
C ALA A 300 5.43 -4.63 -10.76
N MET A 301 4.69 -5.63 -10.27
CA MET A 301 3.25 -5.71 -10.45
C MET A 301 2.55 -4.55 -9.71
N LEU A 302 2.89 -4.31 -8.44
CA LEU A 302 2.28 -3.21 -7.66
C LEU A 302 2.62 -1.84 -8.24
N ILE A 303 3.86 -1.60 -8.66
CA ILE A 303 4.24 -0.38 -9.39
C ILE A 303 3.43 -0.27 -10.69
N GLY A 304 3.25 -1.39 -11.42
CA GLY A 304 2.45 -1.44 -12.64
C GLY A 304 1.00 -0.99 -12.45
N LEU A 305 0.41 -1.27 -11.29
CA LEU A 305 -0.95 -0.87 -10.92
C LEU A 305 -1.11 0.64 -10.71
N ALA A 306 -0.04 1.37 -10.35
CA ALA A 306 -0.12 2.83 -10.17
C ALA A 306 -0.58 3.56 -11.43
N LYS A 307 -0.24 3.04 -12.63
CA LYS A 307 -0.72 3.57 -13.92
C LYS A 307 -2.24 3.41 -14.10
N GLY A 308 -2.85 2.40 -13.49
CA GLY A 308 -4.27 2.12 -13.64
C GLY A 308 -4.70 0.79 -13.02
N ALA A 309 -4.96 0.81 -11.73
CA ALA A 309 -5.27 -0.39 -10.93
C ALA A 309 -6.47 -1.20 -11.47
N THR A 310 -7.50 -0.52 -11.94
CA THR A 310 -8.69 -1.19 -12.51
C THR A 310 -8.39 -1.85 -13.86
N TYR A 311 -7.57 -1.23 -14.71
CA TYR A 311 -7.27 -1.74 -16.05
C TYR A 311 -6.25 -2.88 -16.01
N TYR A 312 -5.28 -2.82 -15.10
CA TYR A 312 -4.25 -3.83 -14.90
C TYR A 312 -4.54 -4.77 -13.73
N ASN A 313 -5.80 -4.94 -13.34
CA ASN A 313 -6.17 -5.80 -12.23
C ASN A 313 -5.72 -7.25 -12.50
N PRO A 314 -4.83 -7.84 -11.69
CA PRO A 314 -4.19 -9.13 -11.98
C PRO A 314 -5.13 -10.33 -11.83
N ARG A 315 -6.22 -10.20 -11.05
CA ARG A 315 -7.23 -11.26 -10.92
C ARG A 315 -8.21 -11.25 -12.10
N ARG A 316 -8.62 -10.06 -12.54
CA ARG A 316 -9.63 -9.90 -13.59
C ARG A 316 -9.03 -9.93 -15.00
N TYR A 317 -7.82 -9.39 -15.18
CA TYR A 317 -7.15 -9.23 -16.47
C TYR A 317 -5.68 -9.67 -16.39
N PRO A 318 -5.41 -10.97 -16.12
CA PRO A 318 -4.07 -11.48 -15.87
C PRO A 318 -3.10 -11.22 -17.03
N GLU A 319 -3.54 -11.32 -18.29
CA GLU A 319 -2.66 -11.07 -19.45
C GLU A 319 -2.16 -9.63 -19.52
N ARG A 320 -3.05 -8.64 -19.33
CA ARG A 320 -2.69 -7.21 -19.30
C ARG A 320 -1.78 -6.89 -18.13
N ALA A 321 -2.09 -7.46 -16.96
CA ALA A 321 -1.29 -7.32 -15.76
C ALA A 321 0.13 -7.89 -15.97
N LEU A 322 0.24 -9.07 -16.57
CA LEU A 322 1.51 -9.73 -16.86
C LEU A 322 2.38 -8.91 -17.82
N GLN A 323 1.79 -8.41 -18.91
CA GLN A 323 2.48 -7.53 -19.85
C GLN A 323 2.96 -6.24 -19.18
N ARG A 324 2.11 -5.63 -18.34
CA ARG A 324 2.46 -4.40 -17.61
C ARG A 324 3.57 -4.63 -16.60
N ARG A 325 3.50 -5.70 -15.81
CA ARG A 325 4.56 -6.10 -14.86
C ARG A 325 5.87 -6.32 -15.59
N ASN A 326 5.86 -7.04 -16.71
CA ASN A 326 7.08 -7.33 -17.47
C ASN A 326 7.70 -6.06 -18.07
N LEU A 327 6.88 -5.11 -18.53
CA LEU A 327 7.35 -3.78 -18.92
C LEU A 327 8.02 -3.04 -17.76
N VAL A 328 7.43 -3.09 -16.57
CA VAL A 328 8.04 -2.50 -15.36
C VAL A 328 9.37 -3.16 -15.03
N LEU A 329 9.47 -4.49 -15.08
CA LEU A 329 10.73 -5.23 -14.88
C LEU A 329 11.80 -4.80 -15.90
N THR A 330 11.44 -4.61 -17.17
CA THR A 330 12.37 -4.08 -18.19
C THR A 330 12.84 -2.66 -17.86
N VAL A 331 11.97 -1.78 -17.38
CA VAL A 331 12.36 -0.43 -16.96
C VAL A 331 13.27 -0.46 -15.73
N MET A 332 12.99 -1.33 -14.75
CA MET A 332 13.83 -1.55 -13.57
C MET A 332 15.22 -2.07 -13.95
N GLU A 333 15.30 -3.01 -14.90
CA GLU A 333 16.55 -3.52 -15.46
C GLU A 333 17.37 -2.40 -16.15
N GLN A 334 16.73 -1.64 -17.04
CA GLN A 334 17.37 -0.51 -17.73
C GLN A 334 17.81 0.61 -16.78
N GLY A 335 17.10 0.76 -15.66
CA GLY A 335 17.43 1.70 -14.58
C GLY A 335 18.51 1.21 -13.62
N GLY A 336 19.00 -0.04 -13.78
CA GLY A 336 20.01 -0.62 -12.89
C GLY A 336 19.47 -1.10 -11.54
N VAL A 337 18.14 -1.13 -11.35
CA VAL A 337 17.49 -1.61 -10.11
C VAL A 337 17.59 -3.14 -10.00
N LEU A 338 17.58 -3.82 -11.15
CA LEU A 338 17.74 -5.28 -11.25
C LEU A 338 18.83 -5.58 -12.27
N ASN A 339 19.61 -6.63 -12.05
CA ASN A 339 20.48 -7.16 -13.10
C ASN A 339 19.69 -8.02 -14.10
N HIS A 340 20.30 -8.31 -15.27
CA HIS A 340 19.64 -9.07 -16.34
C HIS A 340 19.10 -10.43 -15.87
N ARG A 341 19.88 -11.16 -15.07
CA ARG A 341 19.51 -12.49 -14.57
C ARG A 341 18.31 -12.43 -13.62
N GLU A 342 18.28 -11.44 -12.73
CA GLU A 342 17.15 -11.18 -11.82
C GLU A 342 15.88 -10.80 -12.59
N ALA A 343 16.01 -9.94 -13.59
CA ALA A 343 14.90 -9.48 -14.41
C ALA A 343 14.30 -10.64 -15.24
N GLU A 344 15.14 -11.47 -15.87
CA GLU A 344 14.71 -12.69 -16.57
C GLU A 344 14.01 -13.67 -15.63
N ALA A 345 14.59 -13.95 -14.46
CA ALA A 345 13.98 -14.84 -13.48
C ALA A 345 12.63 -14.31 -12.97
N ALA A 346 12.51 -13.00 -12.75
CA ALA A 346 11.26 -12.36 -12.35
C ALA A 346 10.20 -12.39 -13.47
N ARG A 347 10.60 -12.19 -14.73
CA ARG A 347 9.69 -12.27 -15.90
C ARG A 347 9.11 -13.67 -16.08
N ALA A 348 9.90 -14.70 -15.82
CA ALA A 348 9.49 -16.10 -15.92
C ALA A 348 8.49 -16.54 -14.83
N ARG A 349 8.36 -15.79 -13.72
CA ARG A 349 7.41 -16.12 -12.66
C ARG A 349 5.97 -15.82 -13.08
N PRO A 350 4.99 -16.64 -12.64
CA PRO A 350 3.58 -16.29 -12.77
C PRO A 350 3.25 -15.02 -11.95
N LEU A 351 2.05 -14.45 -12.14
CA LEU A 351 1.64 -13.27 -11.36
C LEU A 351 1.62 -13.53 -9.86
N GLY A 352 1.32 -14.77 -9.42
CA GLY A 352 1.42 -15.18 -8.01
C GLY A 352 0.47 -14.45 -7.06
N VAL A 353 -0.60 -13.84 -7.58
CA VAL A 353 -1.63 -13.18 -6.76
C VAL A 353 -2.52 -14.21 -6.08
N SER A 354 -2.97 -13.92 -4.86
CA SER A 354 -3.94 -14.77 -4.16
C SER A 354 -5.24 -14.87 -4.96
N GLU A 355 -5.81 -16.07 -5.04
CA GLU A 355 -7.01 -16.35 -5.84
C GLU A 355 -8.19 -15.49 -5.40
N ALA A 356 -8.41 -15.40 -4.09
CA ALA A 356 -9.39 -14.52 -3.48
C ALA A 356 -8.71 -13.34 -2.76
N PRO A 357 -9.31 -12.14 -2.80
CA PRO A 357 -8.93 -11.10 -1.84
C PRO A 357 -9.18 -11.60 -0.41
N PRO A 358 -8.33 -11.23 0.57
CA PRO A 358 -8.67 -11.42 1.97
C PRO A 358 -10.02 -10.77 2.24
N SER A 359 -10.92 -11.45 2.95
CA SER A 359 -12.23 -10.87 3.27
C SER A 359 -12.01 -9.53 3.98
N GLY A 360 -12.41 -8.43 3.34
CA GLY A 360 -12.34 -7.09 3.95
C GLY A 360 -13.24 -6.98 5.18
N ALA A 361 -14.29 -7.81 5.23
CA ALA A 361 -14.98 -8.15 6.46
C ALA A 361 -14.15 -9.16 7.24
N SER A 362 -13.91 -8.87 8.51
CA SER A 362 -13.34 -9.85 9.43
C SER A 362 -14.14 -11.15 9.34
N PRO A 363 -13.48 -12.33 9.27
CA PRO A 363 -14.18 -13.60 9.41
C PRO A 363 -14.88 -13.74 10.77
N PHE A 364 -14.58 -12.87 11.74
CA PHE A 364 -15.06 -12.93 13.11
C PHE A 364 -15.69 -11.61 13.58
N PRO A 365 -16.79 -11.14 12.93
CA PRO A 365 -17.37 -9.82 13.20
C PRO A 365 -17.86 -9.67 14.64
N ALA A 366 -18.53 -10.70 15.19
CA ALA A 366 -19.02 -10.67 16.57
C ALA A 366 -17.88 -10.56 17.60
N TYR A 367 -16.73 -11.19 17.34
CA TYR A 367 -15.58 -11.09 18.21
C TYR A 367 -14.93 -9.70 18.14
N LEU A 368 -14.88 -9.08 16.96
CA LEU A 368 -14.39 -7.71 16.83
C LEU A 368 -15.27 -6.70 17.57
N ASP A 369 -16.59 -6.87 17.57
CA ASP A 369 -17.49 -6.00 18.33
C ASP A 369 -17.24 -6.11 19.83
N LEU A 370 -17.02 -7.33 20.34
CA LEU A 370 -16.62 -7.56 21.74
C LEU A 370 -15.28 -6.89 22.07
N VAL A 371 -14.26 -7.05 21.20
CA VAL A 371 -12.95 -6.41 21.38
C VAL A 371 -13.08 -4.89 21.39
N ARG A 372 -13.92 -4.33 20.51
CA ARG A 372 -14.18 -2.88 20.47
C ARG A 372 -14.82 -2.40 21.76
N GLU A 373 -15.85 -3.09 22.25
CA GLU A 373 -16.53 -2.74 23.50
C GLU A 373 -15.57 -2.80 24.71
N GLN A 374 -14.69 -3.80 24.76
CA GLN A 374 -13.72 -3.93 25.83
C GLN A 374 -12.69 -2.80 25.80
N LEU A 375 -12.14 -2.49 24.63
CA LEU A 375 -11.11 -1.44 24.49
C LEU A 375 -11.64 -0.04 24.76
N GLN A 376 -12.92 0.22 24.48
CA GLN A 376 -13.55 1.52 24.78
C GLN A 376 -13.64 1.84 26.28
N ARG A 377 -13.36 0.87 27.17
CA ARG A 377 -13.29 1.11 28.62
C ARG A 377 -12.01 1.85 29.02
N ASP A 378 -10.91 1.56 28.33
CA ASP A 378 -9.56 2.00 28.70
C ASP A 378 -8.94 2.96 27.68
N TYR A 379 -9.43 2.95 26.43
CA TYR A 379 -8.91 3.75 25.32
C TYR A 379 -9.98 4.65 24.70
N ARG A 380 -9.57 5.85 24.28
CA ARG A 380 -10.45 6.73 23.50
C ARG A 380 -10.61 6.14 22.10
N GLU A 381 -11.79 6.34 21.51
CA GLU A 381 -12.08 5.83 20.17
C GLU A 381 -11.16 6.42 19.08
N GLU A 382 -10.69 7.65 19.29
CA GLU A 382 -9.68 8.29 18.44
C GLU A 382 -8.36 7.50 18.45
N ASP A 383 -7.84 7.15 19.63
CA ASP A 383 -6.57 6.44 19.79
C ASP A 383 -6.61 5.04 19.13
N LEU A 384 -7.75 4.35 19.22
CA LEU A 384 -7.99 3.06 18.56
C LEU A 384 -7.97 3.15 17.02
N ARG A 385 -8.10 4.35 16.46
CA ARG A 385 -8.20 4.58 15.01
C ARG A 385 -7.00 5.31 14.43
N SER A 386 -6.22 6.03 15.23
CA SER A 386 -5.10 6.85 14.74
C SER A 386 -3.71 6.35 15.11
N GLU A 387 -3.55 5.62 16.23
CA GLU A 387 -2.22 5.32 16.78
C GLU A 387 -1.57 4.03 16.23
N GLY A 388 -2.27 3.29 15.36
CA GLY A 388 -1.71 2.07 14.75
C GLY A 388 -1.44 0.94 15.72
N LEU A 389 -2.27 0.86 16.75
CA LEU A 389 -2.15 -0.13 17.82
C LEU A 389 -2.13 -1.56 17.27
N LEU A 390 -1.29 -2.40 17.86
CA LEU A 390 -1.31 -3.85 17.65
C LEU A 390 -2.07 -4.46 18.83
N ILE A 391 -3.28 -4.92 18.56
CA ILE A 391 -4.17 -5.50 19.57
C ILE A 391 -4.04 -7.02 19.45
N PHE A 392 -3.48 -7.66 20.48
CA PHE A 392 -3.42 -9.11 20.57
C PHE A 392 -4.55 -9.60 21.47
N THR A 393 -5.33 -10.55 20.99
CA THR A 393 -6.51 -11.07 21.70
C THR A 393 -6.29 -12.49 22.18
N ALA A 394 -7.15 -12.97 23.08
CA ALA A 394 -7.16 -14.36 23.52
C ALA A 394 -7.91 -15.30 22.55
N MET A 395 -8.34 -14.79 21.39
CA MET A 395 -9.14 -15.57 20.45
C MET A 395 -8.36 -16.75 19.89
N ASP A 396 -8.90 -17.95 20.07
CA ASP A 396 -8.43 -19.13 19.35
C ASP A 396 -9.28 -19.29 18.06
N PRO A 397 -8.69 -19.09 16.87
CA PRO A 397 -9.44 -19.12 15.62
C PRO A 397 -9.97 -20.51 15.29
N ILE A 398 -9.30 -21.59 15.73
CA ILE A 398 -9.74 -22.96 15.49
C ILE A 398 -10.97 -23.28 16.36
N VAL A 399 -10.95 -22.86 17.62
CA VAL A 399 -12.11 -23.01 18.51
C VAL A 399 -13.31 -22.24 17.95
N GLN A 400 -13.11 -20.99 17.50
CA GLN A 400 -14.19 -20.19 16.92
C GLN A 400 -14.79 -20.84 15.68
N LEU A 401 -13.96 -21.21 14.69
CA LEU A 401 -14.43 -21.83 13.45
C LEU A 401 -15.14 -23.17 13.71
N THR A 402 -14.66 -23.93 14.70
CA THR A 402 -15.30 -25.18 15.12
C THR A 402 -16.67 -24.91 15.74
N ALA A 403 -16.77 -23.93 16.62
CA ALA A 403 -18.03 -23.54 17.27
C ALA A 403 -19.07 -23.07 16.24
N GLU A 404 -18.67 -22.21 15.30
CA GLU A 404 -19.55 -21.74 14.22
C GLU A 404 -20.05 -22.89 13.35
N LYS A 405 -19.14 -23.78 12.92
CA LYS A 405 -19.50 -24.96 12.13
C LYS A 405 -20.48 -25.88 12.86
N VAL A 406 -20.27 -26.12 14.15
CA VAL A 406 -21.16 -26.97 14.98
C VAL A 406 -22.53 -26.31 15.15
N LEU A 407 -22.56 -25.00 15.39
CA LEU A 407 -23.80 -24.23 15.55
C LEU A 407 -24.66 -24.29 14.29
N VAL A 408 -24.09 -23.97 13.12
CA VAL A 408 -24.79 -24.01 11.82
C VAL A 408 -25.37 -25.41 11.57
N ASN A 409 -24.54 -26.45 11.70
CA ASN A 409 -24.98 -27.83 11.51
C ASN A 409 -26.08 -28.27 12.49
N ARG A 410 -26.10 -27.70 13.70
CA ARG A 410 -27.12 -28.04 14.70
C ARG A 410 -28.43 -27.31 14.42
N LEU A 411 -28.38 -26.04 14.02
CA LEU A 411 -29.56 -25.26 13.63
C LEU A 411 -30.29 -25.91 12.44
N GLU A 412 -29.56 -26.28 11.39
CA GLU A 412 -30.13 -26.99 10.22
C GLU A 412 -30.84 -28.30 10.58
N LYS A 413 -30.42 -28.96 11.67
CA LYS A 413 -31.06 -30.19 12.18
C LYS A 413 -32.27 -29.93 13.07
N LEU A 414 -32.36 -28.76 13.71
CA LEU A 414 -33.46 -28.39 14.59
C LEU A 414 -34.59 -27.68 13.84
N GLU A 415 -34.30 -27.07 12.70
CA GLU A 415 -35.28 -26.42 11.81
C GLU A 415 -36.00 -27.40 10.85
N LYS A 416 -35.58 -28.67 10.85
CA LYS A 416 -36.30 -29.79 10.24
C LYS A 416 -37.20 -30.45 11.28
#